data_AF-A0A2V8BLW1-F1
#
_entry.id   AF-A0A2V8BLW1-F1
#
_cell.length_a   1.000
_cell.length_b   1.000
_cell.length_c   1.000
_cell.angle_alpha   90.00
_cell.angle_beta   90.00
_cell.angle_gamma   90.00
#
_symmetry.space_group_name_H-M   'P 1'
#
loop_
_entity.id
_entity.type
_entity.pdbx_description
1 polymer ?
#
loop_
_entity_poly.entity_id
_entity_poly.type
_entity_poly.pdbx_seq_one_letter_code
_entity_poly.pdbx_strand_id
1 'polypeptide(L)' 'MALNRTELVGELHELIAALDRRVPRVERAGEAAIAGDAAALRVKAVKRIGELEGEERGDRNRLRSS' A
#
# COMPACT_ATOMS: atom_id res chain seq x y z
N MET A 1 -3.96 -2.21 18.57
CA MET A 1 -2.57 -2.68 18.44
C MET A 1 -1.85 -1.77 17.47
N ALA A 2 -0.61 -1.39 17.75
CA ALA A 2 0.22 -0.68 16.78
C ALA A 2 0.99 -1.73 15.97
N LEU A 3 0.87 -1.70 14.64
CA LEU A 3 1.63 -2.57 13.75
C LEU A 3 3.08 -2.08 13.71
N ASN A 4 4.03 -3.01 13.73
CA ASN A 4 5.41 -2.70 13.39
C ASN A 4 5.54 -2.48 11.88
N ARG A 5 6.68 -1.92 11.44
CA ARG A 5 6.89 -1.55 10.04
C ARG A 5 6.73 -2.74 9.08
N THR A 6 7.27 -3.91 9.43
CA THR A 6 7.21 -5.11 8.57
C THR A 6 5.78 -5.62 8.44
N GLU A 7 5.04 -5.66 9.56
CA GLU A 7 3.62 -6.02 9.56
C GLU A 7 2.81 -5.05 8.68
N LEU A 8 3.06 -3.74 8.79
CA LEU A 8 2.38 -2.74 7.98
C LEU A 8 2.66 -2.91 6.48
N VAL A 9 3.88 -3.26 6.08
CA VAL A 9 4.19 -3.56 4.67
C VAL A 9 3.41 -4.77 4.17
N GLY A 10 3.31 -5.82 4.98
CA GLY A 10 2.50 -7.01 4.68
C GLY A 10 1.03 -6.67 4.43
N GLU A 11 0.42 -5.92 5.35
CA GLU A 11 -0.97 -5.46 5.25
C GLU A 11 -1.20 -4.59 4.00
N LEU A 12 -0.25 -3.73 3.65
CA LEU A 12 -0.34 -2.92 2.43
C LEU A 12 -0.27 -3.77 1.16
N HIS A 13 0.51 -4.84 1.14
CA HIS A 13 0.52 -5.80 0.03
C HIS A 13 -0.80 -6.57 -0.07
N GLU A 14 -1.38 -7.00 1.04
CA GLU A 14 -2.69 -7.66 1.06
C GLU A 14 -3.80 -6.73 0.56
N LEU A 15 -3.78 -5.47 1.00
CA LEU A 15 -4.69 -4.43 0.49
C LEU A 15 -4.57 -4.29 -1.03
N ILE A 16 -3.36 -4.15 -1.56
CA ILE A 16 -3.15 -4.05 -3.01
C ILE A 16 -3.68 -5.29 -3.74
N ALA A 17 -3.39 -6.49 -3.22
CA ALA A 17 -3.87 -7.73 -3.82
C ALA A 17 -5.41 -7.82 -3.84
N ALA A 18 -6.08 -7.34 -2.78
CA ALA A 18 -7.53 -7.28 -2.73
C ALA A 18 -8.11 -6.28 -3.75
N LEU A 19 -7.48 -5.11 -3.91
CA LEU A 19 -7.87 -4.11 -4.91
C LEU A 19 -7.65 -4.62 -6.33
N ASP A 20 -6.53 -5.29 -6.61
CA ASP A 20 -6.18 -5.81 -7.93
C ASP A 20 -7.08 -6.99 -8.36
N ARG A 21 -7.63 -7.75 -7.42
CA ARG A 21 -8.61 -8.82 -7.70
C ARG A 21 -10.02 -8.30 -7.99
N ARG A 22 -10.32 -7.03 -7.66
CA ARG A 22 -11.65 -6.47 -7.88
C ARG A 22 -11.93 -6.32 -9.37
N VAL A 23 -13.13 -6.72 -9.79
CA VAL A 23 -13.65 -6.51 -11.15
C VAL A 23 -14.84 -5.55 -11.08
N PRO A 24 -14.64 -4.23 -11.32
CA PRO A 24 -15.71 -3.25 -11.27
C PRO A 24 -16.73 -3.47 -12.39
N ARG A 25 -18.03 -3.32 -12.09
CA ARG A 25 -19.11 -3.29 -13.08
C ARG A 25 -19.48 -1.86 -13.39
N VAL A 26 -18.65 -1.20 -14.20
CA VAL A 26 -18.69 0.26 -14.43
C VAL A 26 -20.01 0.76 -15.03
N GLU A 27 -20.85 -0.13 -15.55
CA GLU A 27 -22.19 0.21 -16.05
C GLU A 27 -23.19 0.51 -14.91
N ARG A 28 -22.88 0.11 -13.66
CA ARG A 28 -23.72 0.40 -12.50
C ARG A 28 -23.38 1.77 -11.93
N ALA A 29 -24.42 2.50 -11.53
CA ALA A 29 -24.27 3.79 -10.88
C ALA A 29 -23.33 3.69 -9.67
N GLY A 30 -22.31 4.56 -9.62
CA GLY A 30 -21.33 4.62 -8.53
C GLY A 30 -20.13 3.68 -8.65
N GLU A 31 -20.20 2.59 -9.44
CA GLU A 31 -19.07 1.64 -9.55
C GLU A 31 -17.83 2.27 -10.19
N ALA A 32 -18.02 3.20 -11.14
CA ALA A 32 -16.93 3.95 -11.76
C ALA A 32 -16.17 4.83 -10.73
N ALA A 33 -16.90 5.48 -9.82
CA ALA A 33 -16.27 6.27 -8.74
C ALA A 33 -15.49 5.36 -7.79
N ILE A 34 -16.07 4.22 -7.38
CA ILE A 34 -15.41 3.24 -6.50
C ILE A 34 -14.18 2.64 -7.21
N ALA A 35 -14.21 2.43 -8.52
CA ALA A 35 -13.04 2.02 -9.30
C ALA A 35 -11.92 3.07 -9.28
N GLY A 36 -12.27 4.35 -9.43
CA GLY A 36 -11.32 5.46 -9.31
C GLY A 36 -10.70 5.53 -7.91
N ASP A 37 -11.52 5.44 -6.86
CA ASP A 37 -11.05 5.48 -5.47
C ASP A 37 -10.14 4.30 -5.14
N ALA A 38 -10.48 3.10 -5.61
CA ALA A 38 -9.66 1.90 -5.47
C ALA A 38 -8.30 2.07 -6.16
N ALA A 39 -8.27 2.63 -7.38
CA ALA A 39 -7.02 2.91 -8.09
C ALA A 39 -6.16 3.94 -7.34
N ALA A 40 -6.78 5.02 -6.83
CA ALA A 40 -6.09 6.03 -6.04
C ALA A 40 -5.52 5.45 -4.73
N LEU A 41 -6.27 4.57 -4.06
CA LEU A 41 -5.83 3.91 -2.84
C LEU A 41 -4.64 2.98 -3.11
N ARG A 42 -4.68 2.21 -4.20
CA ARG A 42 -3.56 1.36 -4.63
C ARG A 42 -2.27 2.16 -4.82
N VAL A 43 -2.34 3.31 -5.52
CA VAL A 43 -1.17 4.19 -5.72
C VAL A 43 -0.60 4.67 -4.39
N LYS A 44 -1.45 5.08 -3.46
CA LYS A 44 -1.03 5.50 -2.11
C LYS A 44 -0.35 4.37 -1.35
N ALA A 45 -0.90 3.16 -1.40
CA ALA A 45 -0.32 1.98 -0.74
C ALA A 45 1.07 1.64 -1.30
N VAL A 46 1.23 1.61 -2.63
CA VAL A 46 2.53 1.38 -3.29
C VAL A 46 3.56 2.42 -2.87
N LYS A 47 3.18 3.70 -2.87
CA LYS A 47 4.06 4.79 -2.44
C LYS A 47 4.52 4.57 -1.00
N ARG A 48 3.59 4.22 -0.10
CA ARG A 48 3.89 4.04 1.32
C ARG A 48 4.86 2.87 1.57
N ILE A 49 4.71 1.76 0.85
CA ILE A 49 5.68 0.65 0.91
C ILE A 49 7.09 1.15 0.57
N GLY A 50 7.23 1.88 -0.53
CA GLY A 50 8.53 2.43 -0.95
C GLY A 50 9.16 3.36 0.09
N GLU A 51 8.36 4.20 0.77
CA GLU A 51 8.82 5.04 1.87
C GLU A 51 9.31 4.19 3.06
N LEU A 52 8.52 3.20 3.49
CA LEU A 52 8.86 2.35 4.64
C LEU A 52 10.14 1.54 4.39
N GLU A 53 10.31 0.98 3.21
CA GLU A 53 11.55 0.28 2.83
C GLU A 53 12.76 1.22 2.72
N GLY A 54 12.54 2.44 2.25
CA GLY A 54 13.56 3.49 2.20
C GLY A 54 14.03 3.91 3.60
N GLU A 55 13.08 4.14 4.51
CA GLU A 55 13.35 4.41 5.92
C GLU A 55 14.15 3.25 6.56
N GLU A 56 13.76 2.00 6.31
CA GLU A 56 14.44 0.82 6.87
C GLU A 56 15.88 0.67 6.36
N ARG A 57 16.13 0.94 5.07
CA ARG A 57 17.49 1.00 4.51
C ARG A 57 18.32 2.11 5.17
N GLY A 58 17.74 3.30 5.37
CA GLY A 58 18.40 4.42 6.04
C GLY A 58 18.77 4.11 7.49
N ASP A 59 17.85 3.49 8.23
CA ASP A 59 18.06 3.06 9.62
C ASP A 59 19.20 2.04 9.71
N ARG A 60 19.18 0.98 8.88
CA ARG A 60 20.26 -0.01 8.82
C ARG A 60 21.63 0.59 8.52
N ASN A 61 21.70 1.56 7.60
CA ASN A 61 22.96 2.20 7.25
C ASN A 61 23.55 3.02 8.42
N ARG A 62 22.68 3.67 9.22
CA ARG A 62 23.11 4.38 10.44
C ARG A 62 23.68 3.44 11.48
N LEU A 63 23.02 2.30 11.75
CA LEU A 63 23.52 1.31 12.70
C LEU A 63 24.87 0.72 12.30
N ARG A 64 25.14 0.56 11.00
CA ARG A 64 26.42 0.04 10.50
C ARG A 64 27.57 1.06 10.56
N SER A 65 27.25 2.35 10.68
CA SER A 65 28.23 3.45 10.68
C SER A 65 28.58 3.93 12.09
N SER A 66 28.03 3.30 13.14
CA SER A 66 28.27 3.57 14.56
C SER A 66 29.13 2.47 15.16
#